data_AF-I4LZ62-F1
#
_entry.id   AF-I4LZ62-F1
#
_cell.length_a   1.000
_cell.length_b   1.000
_cell.length_c   1.000
_cell.angle_alpha   90.00
_cell.angle_beta   90.00
_cell.angle_gamma   90.00
#
_symmetry.space_group_name_H-M   'P 1'
#
loop_
_entity.id
_entity.type
_entity.pdbx_description
1 polymer ?
#
loop_
_entity_poly.entity_id
_entity_poly.type
_entity_poly.pdbx_seq_one_letter_code
_entity_poly.pdbx_strand_id
1 'polypeptide(L)'
;MRHVFKAKRIGWDEEQEGVWFDSDQYTKEEAEAEFKPYQGRTQKGYSYTGYEYDGAKYHDFTYLGEYEDDDMPESDSDYFARLTKKSK
;
A
#
# COMPACT_ATOMS: atom_id res chain seq x y z
N MET A 1 14.91 8.85 -0.16
CA MET A 1 13.86 8.23 -1.00
C MET A 1 13.01 7.37 -0.09
N ARG A 2 11.71 7.25 -0.36
CA ARG A 2 10.80 6.45 0.45
C ARG A 2 10.01 5.52 -0.43
N HIS A 3 9.90 4.27 -0.02
CA HIS A 3 9.00 3.29 -0.62
C HIS A 3 7.58 3.65 -0.21
N VAL A 4 6.74 3.92 -1.21
CA VAL A 4 5.33 4.26 -0.98
C VAL A 4 4.47 3.04 -1.30
N PHE A 5 3.68 2.62 -0.32
CA PHE A 5 2.70 1.56 -0.44
C PHE A 5 1.31 2.13 -0.24
N LYS A 6 0.37 1.71 -1.07
CA LYS A 6 -1.04 2.04 -0.93
C LYS A 6 -1.76 0.83 -0.39
N ALA A 7 -2.10 0.85 0.87
CA ALA A 7 -2.75 -0.26 1.54
C ALA A 7 -4.27 0.00 1.63
N LYS A 8 -5.08 -0.93 1.14
CA LYS A 8 -6.55 -0.84 1.14
C LYS A 8 -7.09 -1.52 2.40
N ARG A 9 -7.70 -0.75 3.30
CA ARG A 9 -8.24 -1.28 4.57
C ARG A 9 -9.32 -2.32 4.31
N ILE A 10 -9.43 -3.26 5.24
CA ILE A 10 -10.48 -4.26 5.20
C ILE A 10 -11.81 -3.67 5.68
N GLY A 11 -12.76 -3.52 4.76
CA GLY A 11 -14.05 -2.90 5.02
C GLY A 11 -14.75 -2.50 3.73
N TRP A 12 -16.04 -2.17 3.81
CA TRP A 12 -16.82 -1.69 2.67
C TRP A 12 -16.46 -0.27 2.25
N ASP A 13 -15.71 0.46 3.08
CA ASP A 13 -15.46 1.90 2.90
C ASP A 13 -14.33 2.22 1.91
N GLU A 14 -13.67 1.21 1.33
CA GLU A 14 -12.56 1.36 0.38
C GLU A 14 -11.47 2.36 0.81
N GLU A 15 -11.38 2.65 2.11
CA GLU A 15 -10.37 3.54 2.70
C GLU A 15 -8.98 3.02 2.34
N GLN A 16 -8.23 3.86 1.64
CA GLN A 16 -6.86 3.59 1.24
C GLN A 16 -5.95 4.46 2.08
N GLU A 17 -4.93 3.84 2.65
CA GLU A 17 -3.91 4.50 3.43
C GLU A 17 -2.57 4.41 2.72
N GLY A 18 -1.84 5.51 2.69
CA GLY A 18 -0.47 5.54 2.19
C GLY A 18 0.49 5.17 3.32
N VAL A 19 1.15 4.03 3.22
CA VAL A 19 2.20 3.59 4.14
C VAL A 19 3.55 3.92 3.55
N TRP A 20 4.40 4.57 4.33
CA TRP A 20 5.70 5.09 3.87
C TRP A 20 6.81 4.36 4.60
N PHE A 21 7.73 3.78 3.86
CA PHE A 21 8.94 3.18 4.41
C PHE A 21 10.15 3.94 3.90
N ASP A 22 11.11 4.17 4.78
CA ASP A 22 12.34 4.84 4.39
C ASP A 22 13.20 3.88 3.54
N SER A 23 13.49 4.24 2.29
CA SER A 23 14.27 3.37 1.39
C SER A 23 15.72 3.23 1.81
N ASP A 24 16.21 4.10 2.71
CA ASP A 24 17.54 3.96 3.30
C ASP A 24 17.58 2.86 4.38
N GLN A 25 16.42 2.60 5.02
CA GLN A 25 16.29 1.63 6.12
C GLN A 25 15.62 0.33 5.72
N TYR A 26 14.72 0.36 4.73
CA TYR A 26 13.94 -0.77 4.28
C TYR A 26 14.11 -0.93 2.79
N THR A 27 14.44 -2.13 2.34
CA THR A 27 14.28 -2.49 0.93
C THR A 27 12.81 -2.71 0.59
N LYS A 28 12.46 -2.68 -0.70
CA LYS A 28 11.11 -3.02 -1.17
C LYS A 28 10.60 -4.34 -0.56
N GLU A 29 11.43 -5.37 -0.57
CA GLU A 29 11.08 -6.70 -0.05
C GLU A 29 10.86 -6.69 1.47
N GLU A 30 11.67 -5.94 2.22
CA GLU A 30 11.49 -5.78 3.68
C GLU A 30 10.23 -4.99 4.02
N ALA A 31 9.95 -3.91 3.29
CA ALA A 31 8.74 -3.14 3.47
C ALA A 31 7.49 -3.95 3.10
N GLU A 32 7.55 -4.80 2.06
CA GLU A 32 6.49 -5.78 1.76
C GLU A 32 6.37 -6.84 2.86
N ALA A 33 7.48 -7.27 3.47
CA ALA A 33 7.48 -8.26 4.54
C ALA A 33 6.88 -7.73 5.86
N GLU A 34 6.93 -6.42 6.10
CA GLU A 34 6.26 -5.77 7.24
C GLU A 34 4.74 -5.95 7.16
N PHE A 35 4.18 -6.07 5.95
CA PHE A 35 2.78 -6.46 5.75
C PHE A 35 2.61 -7.96 5.99
N LYS A 36 2.34 -8.33 7.24
CA LYS A 36 2.22 -9.73 7.63
C LYS A 36 0.98 -10.35 6.98
N PRO A 37 1.13 -11.36 6.09
CA PRO A 37 -0.01 -12.01 5.49
C PRO A 37 -0.77 -12.78 6.56
N TYR A 38 -2.08 -12.57 6.63
CA TYR A 38 -2.97 -13.33 7.48
C TYR A 38 -4.09 -13.94 6.64
N GLN A 39 -4.53 -15.12 7.05
CA GLN A 39 -5.64 -15.79 6.41
C GLN A 39 -6.93 -15.45 7.16
N GLY A 40 -7.73 -14.58 6.56
CA GLY A 40 -9.04 -14.23 7.07
C GLY A 40 -10.13 -15.09 6.46
N ARG A 41 -11.31 -15.06 7.07
CA ARG A 41 -12.52 -15.68 6.53
C ARG A 41 -13.61 -14.64 6.42
N THR A 42 -14.18 -14.49 5.23
CA THR A 42 -15.34 -13.63 5.03
C THR A 42 -16.53 -14.18 5.80
N GLN A 43 -17.51 -13.33 6.10
CA GLN A 43 -18.75 -13.74 6.75
C GLN A 43 -19.54 -14.78 5.93
N LYS A 44 -19.28 -14.88 4.62
CA LYS A 44 -19.83 -15.90 3.70
C LYS A 44 -19.03 -17.21 3.67
N GLY A 45 -17.96 -17.35 4.46
CA GLY A 45 -17.17 -18.58 4.58
C GLY A 45 -15.99 -18.72 3.61
N TYR A 46 -15.81 -17.78 2.68
CA TYR A 46 -14.65 -17.76 1.76
C TYR A 46 -13.40 -17.31 2.52
N SER A 47 -12.31 -18.05 2.37
CA SER A 47 -10.98 -17.64 2.81
C SER A 47 -10.47 -16.49 1.94
N TYR A 48 -9.88 -15.47 2.55
CA TYR A 48 -9.15 -14.43 1.86
C TYR A 48 -7.79 -14.26 2.51
N THR A 49 -6.80 -13.85 1.72
CA THR A 49 -5.52 -13.39 2.24
C THR A 49 -5.64 -11.89 2.45
N GLY A 50 -5.44 -11.45 3.68
CA GLY A 50 -5.26 -10.04 4.01
C GLY A 50 -3.86 -9.81 4.53
N TYR A 51 -3.54 -8.56 4.80
CA TYR A 51 -2.25 -8.15 5.33
C TYR A 51 -2.44 -7.29 6.56
N GLU A 52 -1.68 -7.55 7.62
CA GLU A 52 -1.72 -6.77 8.85
C GLU A 52 -0.43 -5.96 8.97
N TYR A 53 -0.56 -4.66 9.16
CA TYR A 53 0.54 -3.73 9.35
C TYR A 53 0.13 -2.66 10.37
N ASP A 54 1.01 -2.38 11.33
CA ASP A 54 0.78 -1.44 12.44
C ASP A 54 -0.56 -1.61 13.20
N GLY A 55 -1.04 -2.86 13.32
CA GLY A 55 -2.34 -3.18 13.93
C GLY A 55 -3.56 -2.84 13.06
N ALA A 56 -3.36 -2.25 11.89
CA ALA A 56 -4.36 -2.10 10.84
C ALA A 56 -4.39 -3.34 9.94
N LYS A 57 -5.60 -3.70 9.51
CA LYS A 57 -5.84 -4.82 8.60
C LYS A 57 -6.20 -4.29 7.22
N TYR A 58 -5.42 -4.71 6.26
CA TYR A 58 -5.58 -4.41 4.85
C TYR A 58 -6.04 -5.67 4.11
N HIS A 59 -6.88 -5.48 3.11
CA HIS A 59 -7.27 -6.54 2.21
C HIS A 59 -6.24 -6.70 1.08
N ASP A 60 -5.71 -5.58 0.61
CA ASP A 60 -4.79 -5.50 -0.52
C ASP A 60 -3.80 -4.36 -0.26
N PHE A 61 -2.61 -4.44 -0.84
CA PHE A 61 -1.70 -3.31 -0.91
C PHE A 61 -1.05 -3.26 -2.29
N THR A 62 -0.80 -2.04 -2.76
CA THR A 62 -0.15 -1.77 -4.03
C THR A 62 1.12 -0.98 -3.80
N TYR A 63 2.26 -1.52 -4.22
CA TYR A 63 3.52 -0.79 -4.20
C TYR A 63 3.54 0.25 -5.32
N LEU A 64 3.70 1.53 -4.97
CA LEU A 64 3.65 2.63 -5.91
C LEU A 64 5.03 2.97 -6.50
N GLY A 65 6.10 2.67 -5.77
CA GLY A 65 7.47 3.00 -6.15
C GLY A 65 8.22 3.75 -5.06
N GLU A 66 9.45 4.17 -5.40
CA GLU A 66 10.27 5.07 -4.59
C GLU A 66 9.98 6.51 -4.98
N TYR A 67 9.61 7.32 -3.99
CA TYR A 67 9.35 8.75 -4.16
C TYR A 67 10.29 9.56 -3.27
N GLU A 68 10.60 10.77 -3.71
CA GLU A 68 11.25 11.78 -2.87
C GLU A 68 10.20 12.51 -2.03
N ASP A 69 10.60 13.08 -0.89
CA ASP A 69 9.69 13.81 0.02
C ASP A 69 8.97 14.98 -0.69
N ASP A 70 9.63 15.57 -1.70
CA ASP A 70 9.13 16.69 -2.52
C ASP A 70 8.36 16.25 -3.79
N ASP A 71 8.59 15.02 -4.29
CA ASP A 71 7.91 14.46 -5.47
C ASP A 71 6.72 13.58 -5.07
N MET A 72 6.05 13.93 -3.98
CA MET A 72 4.92 13.14 -3.48
C MET A 72 3.62 13.53 -4.20
N PRO A 73 2.81 12.56 -4.65
CA PRO A 73 1.48 12.87 -5.14
C PRO A 73 0.60 13.32 -3.98
N GLU A 74 0.09 14.55 -4.04
CA GLU A 74 -0.78 15.13 -2.99
C GLU A 74 -2.15 14.44 -2.93
N SER A 75 -2.49 13.59 -3.90
CA SER A 75 -3.76 12.86 -3.97
C SER A 75 -3.66 11.63 -4.88
N ASP A 76 -4.59 10.68 -4.74
CA ASP A 76 -4.71 9.51 -5.62
C ASP A 76 -4.80 9.89 -7.10
N SER A 77 -5.52 10.98 -7.39
CA SER A 77 -5.72 11.50 -8.74
C SER A 77 -4.40 12.02 -9.33
N ASP A 78 -3.56 12.62 -8.49
CA ASP A 78 -2.25 13.12 -8.87
C ASP A 78 -1.26 11.95 -9.09
N TYR A 79 -1.33 10.89 -8.27
CA TYR A 79 -0.59 9.65 -8.50
C TYR A 79 -0.93 9.01 -9.85
N PHE A 80 -2.22 8.83 -10.16
CA PHE A 80 -2.66 8.28 -11.45
C PHE A 80 -2.31 9.19 -12.63
N ALA A 81 -2.36 10.52 -12.45
CA ALA A 81 -1.94 11.47 -13.46
C ALA A 81 -0.43 11.37 -13.75
N ARG A 82 0.42 11.17 -12.73
CA ARG A 82 1.88 10.99 -12.89
C ARG A 82 2.22 9.66 -13.56
N LEU A 83 1.53 8.57 -13.21
CA LEU A 83 1.66 7.26 -13.86
C LEU A 83 1.34 7.32 -15.35
N THR A 84 0.24 7.99 -15.72
CA THR A 84 -0.17 8.12 -17.13
C THR A 84 0.74 9.08 -17.91
N LYS A 85 1.34 10.08 -17.25
CA LYS A 85 2.31 11.01 -17.87
C LYS A 85 3.66 10.37 -18.22
N LYS A 86 4.11 9.36 -17.46
CA LYS A 86 5.41 8.71 -17.68
C LYS A 86 5.44 7.79 -18.92
N SER A 87 4.29 7.58 -19.58
CA SER A 87 4.12 6.72 -20.76
C SER A 87 4.16 7.45 -22.12
N LYS A 88 4.75 8.65 -22.24
CA LYS A 88 4.82 9.36 -23.52
C LYS A 88 6.22 9.72 -23.95
#